data_AF-A0A3C0A830-F1
#
_entry.id   AF-A0A3C0A830-F1
#
_cell.length_a   1.000
_cell.length_b   1.000
_cell.length_c   1.000
_cell.angle_alpha   90.00
_cell.angle_beta   90.00
_cell.angle_gamma   90.00
#
_symmetry.space_group_name_H-M   'P 1'
#
loop_
_entity.id
_entity.type
_entity.pdbx_description
1 polymer ?
#
loop_
_entity_poly.entity_id
_entity_poly.type
_entity_poly.pdbx_seq_one_letter_code
_entity_poly.pdbx_strand_id
1 'polypeptide(L)'
;MKTPKGSIYISTKDYFKSQEAFDLVLDSSKEILITTPQPAPEHLASYYESQAYISHSNTQKGLVPFLYAMVQKWSLKNKRNLVN
;
A
#
# COMPACT_ATOMS: atom_id res chain seq x y z
N MET A 1 1.55 13.68 27.99
CA MET A 1 2.78 12.90 28.24
C MET A 1 3.57 12.90 26.94
N LYS A 2 4.76 13.51 26.88
CA LYS A 2 5.57 13.51 25.65
C LYS A 2 6.25 12.15 25.55
N THR A 3 5.83 11.32 24.61
CA THR A 3 6.46 10.01 24.34
C THR A 3 7.94 10.19 24.04
N PRO A 4 8.82 9.32 24.56
CA PRO A 4 10.23 9.38 24.25
C PRO A 4 10.43 9.22 22.73
N LYS A 5 11.28 10.10 22.18
CA LYS A 5 11.70 10.08 20.78
C LYS A 5 12.29 8.70 20.47
N GLY A 6 11.63 7.93 19.62
CA GLY A 6 12.05 6.56 19.27
C GLY A 6 11.36 5.41 20.03
N SER A 7 10.20 5.63 20.65
CA SER A 7 9.40 4.52 21.20
C SER A 7 8.64 3.78 20.09
N ILE A 8 8.77 2.45 20.08
CA ILE A 8 7.96 1.57 19.22
C ILE A 8 6.50 1.71 19.65
N TYR A 9 5.64 2.10 18.71
CA TYR A 9 4.21 2.21 18.92
C TYR A 9 3.51 0.86 18.68
N ILE A 10 3.87 0.17 17.58
CA ILE A 10 3.38 -1.17 17.27
C ILE A 10 4.42 -1.94 16.45
N SER A 11 4.55 -3.23 16.72
CA SER A 11 5.29 -4.18 15.88
C SER A 11 4.31 -5.00 15.05
N THR A 12 4.54 -5.09 13.75
CA THR A 12 3.67 -5.81 12.82
C THR A 12 4.48 -6.39 11.65
N LYS A 13 3.82 -6.90 10.62
CA LYS A 13 4.45 -7.34 9.38
C LYS A 13 3.63 -6.97 8.16
N ASP A 14 4.25 -7.01 6.99
CA ASP A 14 3.51 -6.97 5.73
C ASP A 14 2.70 -8.27 5.57
N TYR A 15 1.39 -8.17 5.34
CA TYR A 15 0.54 -9.33 5.07
C TYR A 15 0.27 -9.55 3.59
N PHE A 16 0.70 -8.60 2.74
CA PHE A 16 0.43 -8.64 1.31
C PHE A 16 1.55 -9.32 0.53
N LYS A 17 2.79 -8.83 0.63
CA LYS A 17 3.87 -9.22 -0.28
C LYS A 17 5.14 -9.71 0.40
N SER A 18 5.92 -8.83 1.03
CA SER A 18 7.26 -9.15 1.53
C SER A 18 7.22 -10.08 2.74
N GLN A 19 6.11 -10.08 3.50
CA GLN A 19 5.96 -10.83 4.74
C GLN A 19 6.94 -10.41 5.85
N GLU A 20 7.68 -9.34 5.65
CA GLU A 20 8.71 -8.86 6.58
C GLU A 20 8.09 -8.19 7.79
N ALA A 21 8.71 -8.40 8.95
CA ALA A 21 8.35 -7.71 10.18
C ALA A 21 8.96 -6.30 10.21
N PHE A 22 8.20 -5.34 10.73
CA PHE A 22 8.66 -3.97 10.93
C PHE A 22 7.95 -3.33 12.12
N ASP A 23 8.60 -2.32 12.69
CA ASP A 23 8.05 -1.49 13.74
C ASP A 23 7.49 -0.19 13.16
N LEU A 24 6.41 0.30 13.74
CA LEU A 24 5.94 1.66 13.57
C LEU A 24 6.39 2.46 14.78
N VAL A 25 7.26 3.43 14.55
CA VAL A 25 7.85 4.31 15.57
C VAL A 25 7.20 5.69 15.48
N LEU A 26 6.75 6.23 16.61
CA LEU A 26 6.11 7.55 16.64
C LEU A 26 7.16 8.67 16.58
N ASP A 27 7.14 9.46 15.51
CA ASP A 27 7.84 10.75 15.46
C ASP A 27 6.98 11.79 16.17
N SER A 28 7.29 12.03 17.45
CA SER A 28 6.56 12.99 18.29
C SER A 28 6.69 14.46 17.83
N SER A 29 7.58 14.78 16.89
CA SER A 29 7.69 16.14 16.34
C SER A 29 6.75 16.40 15.18
N LYS A 30 6.39 15.36 14.43
CA LYS A 30 5.51 15.44 13.25
C LYS A 30 4.16 14.75 13.47
N GLU A 31 3.98 14.07 14.60
CA GLU A 31 2.80 13.28 14.94
C GLU A 31 2.47 12.21 13.89
N ILE A 32 3.50 11.57 13.33
CA ILE A 32 3.39 10.49 12.33
C ILE A 32 4.07 9.21 12.82
N LEU A 33 3.59 8.06 12.33
CA LEU A 33 4.24 6.77 12.52
C LEU A 33 5.17 6.47 11.34
N ILE A 34 6.41 6.10 11.63
CA ILE A 34 7.45 5.78 10.65
C ILE A 34 7.76 4.29 10.71
N THR A 35 7.79 3.62 9.56
CA THR A 35 8.22 2.22 9.44
C THR A 35 9.72 2.10 9.68
N THR A 36 10.12 1.15 10.52
CA THR A 36 11.52 0.88 10.86
C THR A 36 11.75 -0.64 10.91
N PRO A 37 12.78 -1.18 10.22
CA PRO A 37 13.70 -0.47 9.34
C PRO A 37 13.03 0.01 8.04
N GLN A 38 13.60 1.03 7.42
CA GLN A 38 13.23 1.43 6.06
C GLN A 38 14.09 0.66 5.05
N PRO A 39 13.49 0.12 3.97
CA PRO A 39 14.25 -0.55 2.94
C PRO A 39 15.18 0.43 2.23
N ALA A 40 16.33 -0.07 1.78
CA ALA A 40 17.25 0.71 0.96
C ALA A 40 16.58 1.11 -0.39
N PRO A 41 16.92 2.28 -0.97
CA PRO A 41 16.28 2.76 -2.19
C PRO A 41 16.27 1.76 -3.35
N GLU A 42 17.35 1.00 -3.53
CA GLU A 42 17.51 -0.04 -4.53
C GLU A 42 16.51 -1.19 -4.39
N HIS A 43 15.98 -1.44 -3.18
CA HIS A 43 15.02 -2.50 -2.92
C HIS A 43 13.56 -2.01 -3.02
N LEU A 44 13.30 -0.70 -3.13
CA LEU A 44 11.94 -0.16 -3.11
C LEU A 44 11.06 -0.70 -4.25
N ALA A 45 11.61 -0.88 -5.45
CA ALA A 45 10.87 -1.41 -6.60
C ALA A 45 10.26 -2.78 -6.28
N SER A 46 11.01 -3.62 -5.55
CA SER A 46 10.58 -4.95 -5.14
C SER A 46 9.41 -4.96 -4.16
N TYR A 47 8.97 -3.83 -3.60
CA TYR A 47 7.73 -3.78 -2.81
C TYR A 47 6.48 -3.57 -3.68
N TYR A 48 6.63 -3.04 -4.90
CA TYR A 48 5.52 -2.75 -5.82
C TYR A 48 5.29 -3.82 -6.89
N GLU A 49 6.30 -4.63 -7.23
CA GLU A 49 6.22 -5.63 -8.31
C GLU A 49 5.41 -6.90 -7.94
N SER A 50 4.08 -6.88 -7.98
CA SER A 50 3.28 -8.09 -7.68
C SER A 50 2.25 -8.40 -8.76
N GLN A 51 2.20 -9.67 -9.19
CA GLN A 51 1.14 -10.18 -10.07
C GLN A 51 -0.25 -10.15 -9.40
N ALA A 52 -0.31 -10.13 -8.07
CA ALA A 52 -1.55 -10.03 -7.29
C ALA A 52 -2.01 -8.57 -7.09
N TYR A 53 -1.21 -7.57 -7.50
CA TYR A 53 -1.59 -6.17 -7.41
C TYR A 53 -2.50 -5.78 -8.58
N ILE A 54 -3.77 -6.15 -8.47
CA ILE A 54 -4.79 -6.07 -9.54
C ILE A 54 -4.98 -4.67 -10.15
N SER A 55 -4.64 -3.60 -9.43
CA SER A 55 -4.73 -2.22 -9.94
C SER A 55 -3.61 -1.87 -10.94
N HIS A 56 -2.48 -2.58 -10.92
CA HIS A 56 -1.35 -2.37 -11.86
C HIS A 56 -0.95 -3.64 -12.62
N SER A 57 -1.53 -4.79 -12.30
CA SER A 57 -1.36 -6.01 -13.08
C SER A 57 -2.42 -6.09 -14.18
N ASN A 58 -2.03 -6.48 -15.40
CA ASN A 58 -2.98 -6.82 -16.47
C ASN A 58 -3.60 -8.23 -16.30
N THR A 59 -3.43 -8.85 -15.13
CA THR A 59 -3.86 -10.23 -14.87
C THR A 59 -5.36 -10.26 -14.50
N GLN A 60 -6.23 -10.53 -15.48
CA GLN A 60 -7.68 -10.68 -15.26
C GLN A 60 -8.08 -12.12 -14.88
N LYS A 61 -7.19 -12.89 -14.24
CA LYS A 61 -7.47 -14.29 -13.90
C LYS A 61 -8.27 -14.36 -12.60
N GLY A 62 -9.55 -14.74 -12.69
CA GLY A 62 -10.43 -14.99 -11.57
C GLY A 62 -11.67 -14.08 -11.54
N LEU A 63 -12.65 -14.45 -10.70
CA LEU A 63 -13.94 -13.76 -10.61
C LEU A 63 -13.82 -12.33 -10.06
N VAL A 64 -12.99 -12.12 -9.04
CA VAL A 64 -12.82 -10.81 -8.40
C VAL A 64 -12.13 -9.80 -9.32
N PRO A 65 -10.98 -10.11 -9.97
CA PRO A 65 -10.37 -9.18 -10.94
C PRO A 65 -11.29 -8.84 -12.12
N PHE A 66 -12.09 -9.81 -12.59
CA PHE A 66 -13.06 -9.58 -13.66
C PHE A 66 -14.16 -8.58 -13.24
N LEU A 67 -14.78 -8.77 -12.08
CA LEU A 67 -15.78 -7.84 -11.56
C LEU A 67 -15.19 -6.46 -11.29
N TYR A 68 -13.97 -6.40 -10.73
CA TYR A 68 -13.24 -5.15 -10.52
C TYR A 68 -13.05 -4.37 -11.84
N ALA A 69 -12.55 -5.04 -12.89
CA ALA A 69 -12.34 -4.42 -14.19
C ALA A 69 -13.66 -3.93 -14.84
N MET A 70 -14.76 -4.65 -14.63
CA MET A 70 -16.09 -4.24 -15.09
C MET A 70 -16.54 -2.93 -14.41
N VAL A 71 -16.44 -2.85 -13.09
CA VAL A 71 -16.80 -1.65 -12.31
C VAL A 71 -15.87 -0.48 -12.64
N GLN A 72 -14.58 -0.73 -12.84
CA GLN A 72 -13.61 0.29 -13.24
C GLN A 72 -13.99 0.93 -14.59
N LYS A 73 -14.34 0.12 -15.60
CA LYS A 73 -14.80 0.63 -16.91
C LYS A 73 -16.05 1.48 -16.79
N TRP A 74 -17.03 1.03 -15.99
CA TRP A 74 -18.25 1.78 -15.73
C TRP A 74 -17.96 3.13 -15.05
N SER A 75 -17.10 3.14 -14.02
CA SER A 75 -16.71 4.35 -13.30
C SER A 75 -16.02 5.37 -14.21
N LEU A 76 -15.08 4.92 -15.05
CA LEU A 76 -14.37 5.79 -15.99
C LEU A 76 -15.31 6.41 -17.04
N LYS A 77 -16.28 5.64 -17.56
CA LYS A 77 -17.30 6.16 -18.48
C LYS A 77 -18.13 7.27 -17.84
N ASN A 78 -18.59 7.05 -16.60
CA ASN A 78 -19.40 8.05 -15.90
C ASN A 78 -18.60 9.32 -15.62
N LYS A 79 -17.36 9.20 -15.15
CA LYS A 79 -16.47 10.35 -14.92
C LYS A 79 -16.25 11.14 -16.20
N ARG A 80 -16.01 10.46 -17.32
CA ARG A 80 -15.87 11.10 -18.64
C ARG A 80 -17.12 11.88 -19.03
N ASN A 81 -18.31 11.35 -18.79
CA ASN A 81 -19.57 12.02 -19.12
C ASN A 81 -19.85 13.28 -18.27
N LEU A 82 -19.19 13.43 -17.11
CA LEU A 82 -19.33 14.64 -16.28
C LEU A 82 -18.49 15.81 -16.78
N VAL A 83 -17.46 15.54 -17.58
CA VAL A 83 -16.49 16.53 -18.06
C VAL A 83 -16.53 16.74 -19.58
N ASN A 84 -17.36 15.96 -20.28
CA ASN A 84 -17.69 16.12 -21.70
C ASN A 84 -19.01 16.87 -21.83
#